data_AF-A0A933UQ29-F1
#
_entry.id   AF-A0A933UQ29-F1
#
_cell.length_a   1.000
_cell.length_b   1.000
_cell.length_c   1.000
_cell.angle_alpha   90.00
_cell.angle_beta   90.00
_cell.angle_gamma   90.00
#
_symmetry.space_group_name_H-M   'P 1'
#
loop_
_entity.id
_entity.type
_entity.pdbx_description
1 polymer ?
#
loop_
_entity_poly.entity_id
_entity_poly.type
_entity_poly.pdbx_seq_one_letter_code
_entity_poly.pdbx_strand_id
1 'polypeptide(L)'
;YRGDGAYGQFCVVVPGADLVVATTAAAPDMPAVLDAVWAHLLPALADGPLPPSGADDALAGRFATLGLPPVPADGPDAVPAGTVLRLAGTAGLRGVTGAGLRRGATGWTLTLDAWDGTVVADVGTGAWAVTEPDDGGAPLAVSAGSAAPGRLRADVLLLETPHRLRLDGDVAAGTLTATWATDPLGGVSLRSMAPR
;
A
#
# COMPACT_ATOMS: atom_id res chain seq x y z
N TYR A 1 -19.85 -20.80 -8.92
CA TYR A 1 -19.71 -20.73 -7.44
C TYR A 1 -18.67 -19.68 -7.12
N ARG A 2 -18.70 -19.06 -5.93
CA ARG A 2 -17.64 -18.10 -5.56
C ARG A 2 -17.28 -18.19 -4.08
N GLY A 3 -16.01 -17.99 -3.78
CA GLY A 3 -15.49 -17.73 -2.43
C GLY A 3 -15.12 -16.26 -2.31
N ASP A 4 -15.56 -15.63 -1.23
CA ASP A 4 -15.39 -14.21 -0.97
C ASP A 4 -14.43 -14.03 0.22
N GLY A 5 -13.22 -13.59 -0.08
CA GLY A 5 -12.25 -13.09 0.89
C GLY A 5 -12.42 -11.58 1.12
N ALA A 6 -11.68 -11.05 2.09
CA ALA A 6 -11.76 -9.62 2.39
C ALA A 6 -11.17 -8.76 1.26
N TYR A 7 -11.70 -7.54 1.13
CA TYR A 7 -11.17 -6.49 0.26
C TYR A 7 -11.03 -6.90 -1.22
N GLY A 8 -11.99 -7.66 -1.73
CA GLY A 8 -12.07 -8.01 -3.16
C GLY A 8 -11.21 -9.19 -3.56
N GLN A 9 -10.74 -9.97 -2.58
CA GLN A 9 -10.15 -11.29 -2.84
C GLN A 9 -11.28 -12.25 -3.19
N PHE A 10 -11.27 -12.79 -4.40
CA PHE A 10 -12.31 -13.68 -4.89
C PHE A 10 -11.70 -14.91 -5.55
N CYS A 11 -12.39 -16.03 -5.38
CA CYS A 11 -12.27 -17.17 -6.27
C CYS A 11 -13.64 -17.38 -6.90
N VAL A 12 -13.80 -17.00 -8.17
CA VAL A 12 -15.05 -17.13 -8.92
C VAL A 12 -14.90 -18.24 -9.93
N VAL A 13 -15.80 -19.22 -9.88
CA VAL A 13 -15.89 -20.26 -10.92
C VAL A 13 -17.14 -20.09 -11.73
N VAL A 14 -16.94 -20.07 -13.05
CA VAL A 14 -17.97 -19.91 -14.08
C VAL A 14 -17.97 -21.18 -14.94
N PRO A 15 -18.71 -22.23 -14.53
CA PRO A 15 -18.66 -23.54 -15.20
C PRO A 15 -19.06 -23.47 -16.67
N GLY A 16 -20.04 -22.62 -17.01
CA GLY A 16 -20.51 -22.47 -18.39
C GLY A 16 -19.47 -21.85 -19.34
N ALA A 17 -18.39 -21.28 -18.79
CA ALA A 17 -17.30 -20.69 -19.56
C ALA A 17 -15.95 -21.40 -19.31
N ASP A 18 -15.97 -22.56 -18.63
CA ASP A 18 -14.76 -23.30 -18.21
C ASP A 18 -13.67 -22.40 -17.58
N LEU A 19 -14.09 -21.44 -16.74
CA LEU A 19 -13.23 -20.38 -16.21
C LEU A 19 -13.21 -20.36 -14.69
N VAL A 20 -12.00 -20.16 -14.14
CA VAL A 20 -11.78 -19.76 -12.75
C VAL A 20 -11.06 -18.41 -12.73
N VAL A 21 -11.61 -17.44 -12.00
CA VAL A 21 -11.01 -16.13 -11.75
C VAL A 21 -10.55 -16.08 -10.29
N ALA A 22 -9.25 -15.91 -10.08
CA ALA A 22 -8.66 -15.65 -8.77
C ALA A 22 -8.18 -14.19 -8.72
N THR A 23 -8.60 -13.44 -7.71
CA THR A 23 -8.17 -12.04 -7.52
C THR A 23 -7.42 -11.88 -6.19
N THR A 24 -6.31 -11.16 -6.24
CA THR A 24 -5.63 -10.60 -5.08
C THR A 24 -5.86 -9.10 -5.07
N ALA A 25 -6.45 -8.57 -3.99
CA ALA A 25 -6.86 -7.18 -3.94
C ALA A 25 -6.85 -6.61 -2.52
N ALA A 26 -6.74 -5.28 -2.46
CA ALA A 26 -7.13 -4.44 -1.33
C ALA A 26 -8.15 -3.40 -1.83
N ALA A 27 -9.25 -3.88 -2.40
CA ALA A 27 -10.34 -3.06 -2.92
C ALA A 27 -11.46 -2.95 -1.86
N PRO A 28 -11.69 -1.76 -1.26
CA PRO A 28 -12.84 -1.55 -0.37
C PRO A 28 -14.17 -1.68 -1.13
N ASP A 29 -14.20 -1.24 -2.38
CA ASP A 29 -15.32 -1.47 -3.30
C ASP A 29 -15.20 -2.86 -3.94
N MET A 30 -15.56 -3.87 -3.15
CA MET A 30 -15.52 -5.26 -3.59
C MET A 30 -16.48 -5.56 -4.75
N PRO A 31 -17.72 -5.01 -4.78
CA PRO A 31 -18.61 -5.19 -5.93
C PRO A 31 -17.99 -4.72 -7.25
N ALA A 32 -17.28 -3.59 -7.27
CA ALA A 32 -16.66 -3.09 -8.50
C ALA A 32 -15.70 -4.08 -9.17
N VAL A 33 -14.99 -4.91 -8.37
CA VAL A 33 -14.10 -5.97 -8.91
C VAL A 33 -14.90 -7.02 -9.67
N LEU A 34 -16.04 -7.45 -9.12
CA LEU A 34 -16.92 -8.41 -9.77
C LEU A 34 -17.63 -7.78 -10.97
N ASP A 35 -18.12 -6.55 -10.85
CA ASP A 35 -18.75 -5.85 -11.96
C ASP A 35 -17.80 -5.76 -13.17
N ALA A 36 -16.51 -5.50 -12.95
CA ALA A 36 -15.50 -5.50 -14.00
C ALA A 36 -15.33 -6.87 -14.66
N VAL A 37 -15.34 -7.97 -13.90
CA VAL A 37 -15.25 -9.33 -14.45
C VAL A 37 -16.46 -9.62 -15.36
N TRP A 38 -17.67 -9.29 -14.93
CA TRP A 38 -18.87 -9.54 -15.72
C TRP A 38 -19.01 -8.59 -16.91
N ALA A 39 -18.60 -7.33 -16.77
CA ALA A 39 -18.73 -6.33 -17.82
C ALA A 39 -17.66 -6.47 -18.91
N HIS A 40 -16.47 -6.95 -18.56
CA HIS A 40 -15.32 -6.92 -19.48
C HIS A 40 -14.73 -8.30 -19.77
N LEU A 41 -14.51 -9.14 -18.74
CA LEU A 41 -13.82 -10.41 -18.94
C LEU A 41 -14.74 -11.47 -19.57
N LEU A 42 -15.89 -11.74 -18.96
CA LEU A 42 -16.80 -12.79 -19.45
C LEU A 42 -17.27 -12.56 -20.89
N PRO A 43 -17.66 -11.35 -21.32
CA PRO A 43 -18.09 -11.11 -22.70
C PRO A 43 -16.96 -11.22 -23.73
N ALA A 44 -15.70 -11.21 -23.29
CA ALA A 44 -14.53 -11.27 -24.17
C ALA A 44 -14.00 -12.71 -24.37
N LEU A 45 -14.56 -13.71 -23.69
CA LEU A 45 -14.18 -15.12 -23.86
C LEU A 45 -14.67 -15.67 -25.20
N ALA A 46 -13.93 -16.63 -25.76
CA ALA A 46 -14.28 -17.35 -26.97
C ALA A 46 -13.93 -18.83 -26.84
N ASP A 47 -14.67 -19.69 -27.53
CA ASP A 47 -14.51 -21.16 -27.49
C ASP A 47 -13.20 -21.68 -28.13
N GLY A 48 -12.39 -20.78 -28.71
CA GLY A 48 -11.13 -21.13 -29.37
C GLY A 48 -10.12 -19.98 -29.36
N PRO A 49 -8.91 -20.21 -29.90
CA PRO A 49 -7.86 -19.21 -29.92
C PRO A 49 -8.31 -17.91 -30.59
N LEU A 50 -8.00 -16.79 -29.94
CA LEU A 50 -8.21 -15.48 -30.53
C LEU A 50 -7.24 -15.26 -31.71
N PRO A 51 -7.64 -14.53 -32.76
CA PRO A 51 -6.73 -14.17 -33.83
C PRO A 51 -5.57 -13.33 -33.28
N PRO A 52 -4.36 -13.42 -33.87
CA PRO A 52 -3.25 -12.56 -33.50
C PRO A 52 -3.64 -11.08 -33.53
N SER A 53 -3.25 -10.34 -32.50
CA SER A 53 -3.51 -8.90 -32.38
C SER A 53 -2.37 -8.22 -31.64
N GLY A 54 -2.29 -6.89 -31.71
CA GLY A 54 -1.37 -6.08 -30.91
C GLY A 54 -1.84 -5.83 -29.47
N ALA A 55 -2.87 -6.53 -29.00
CA ALA A 55 -3.45 -6.30 -27.68
C ALA A 55 -2.48 -6.63 -26.54
N ASP A 56 -1.68 -7.68 -26.69
CA ASP A 56 -0.69 -8.08 -25.69
C ASP A 56 0.42 -7.04 -25.55
N ASP A 57 0.92 -6.49 -26.66
CA ASP A 57 1.91 -5.41 -26.65
C ASP A 57 1.33 -4.12 -26.03
N ALA A 58 0.07 -3.80 -26.35
CA ALA A 58 -0.62 -2.65 -25.76
C ALA A 58 -0.83 -2.84 -24.24
N LEU A 59 -1.18 -4.05 -23.81
CA LEU A 59 -1.34 -4.40 -22.39
C LEU A 59 0.00 -4.33 -21.66
N ALA A 60 1.06 -4.90 -22.23
CA ALA A 60 2.42 -4.83 -21.68
C ALA A 60 2.91 -3.38 -21.57
N GLY A 61 2.69 -2.57 -22.61
CA GLY A 61 3.01 -1.13 -22.60
C GLY A 61 2.25 -0.39 -21.50
N ARG A 62 0.96 -0.71 -21.29
CA ARG A 62 0.19 -0.13 -20.19
C ARG A 62 0.73 -0.56 -18.83
N PHE A 63 0.98 -1.85 -18.61
CA PHE A 63 1.52 -2.37 -17.35
C PHE A 63 2.88 -1.77 -17.01
N ALA A 64 3.72 -1.49 -18.01
CA ALA A 64 5.00 -0.80 -17.79
C ALA A 64 4.86 0.63 -17.26
N THR A 65 3.68 1.26 -17.39
CA THR A 65 3.41 2.63 -16.92
C THR A 65 2.59 2.70 -15.63
N LEU A 66 1.94 1.60 -15.24
CA LEU A 66 1.13 1.58 -14.02
C LEU A 66 2.04 1.52 -12.80
N GLY A 67 1.79 2.41 -11.85
CA GLY A 67 2.46 2.44 -10.56
C GLY A 67 1.61 3.17 -9.54
N LEU A 68 1.87 2.90 -8.26
CA LEU A 68 1.27 3.69 -7.19
C LEU A 68 1.94 5.07 -7.17
N PRO A 69 1.21 6.18 -7.32
CA PRO A 69 1.83 7.49 -7.27
C PRO A 69 2.42 7.75 -5.88
N PRO A 70 3.63 8.31 -5.78
CA PRO A 70 4.19 8.76 -4.50
C PRO A 70 3.35 9.89 -3.92
N VAL A 71 3.56 10.20 -2.63
CA VAL A 71 2.91 11.36 -2.03
C VAL A 71 3.42 12.63 -2.73
N PRO A 72 2.53 13.52 -3.21
CA PRO A 72 2.95 14.77 -3.83
C PRO A 72 3.87 15.57 -2.91
N ALA A 73 5.04 15.93 -3.40
CA ALA A 73 6.12 16.49 -2.60
C ALA A 73 6.13 18.01 -2.57
N ASP A 74 4.97 18.65 -2.51
CA ASP A 74 4.89 20.10 -2.38
C ASP A 74 5.34 20.53 -0.97
N GLY A 75 6.66 20.56 -0.74
CA GLY A 75 7.26 21.11 0.48
C GLY A 75 7.53 20.18 1.68
N PRO A 76 7.86 18.87 1.57
CA PRO A 76 8.42 18.15 2.72
C PRO A 76 9.75 18.77 3.20
N ASP A 77 10.47 19.50 2.32
CA ASP A 77 11.68 20.26 2.67
C ASP A 77 11.41 21.59 3.38
N ALA A 78 10.15 22.07 3.38
CA ALA A 78 9.76 23.22 4.19
C ALA A 78 9.72 22.89 5.69
N VAL A 79 9.78 21.61 6.05
CA VAL A 79 9.89 21.18 7.45
C VAL A 79 11.35 21.31 7.92
N PRO A 80 11.61 22.01 9.04
CA PRO A 80 12.97 22.21 9.54
C PRO A 80 13.72 20.90 9.83
N ALA A 81 15.02 20.90 9.57
CA ALA A 81 15.90 19.82 10.02
C ALA A 81 15.84 19.69 11.55
N GLY A 82 15.79 18.45 12.04
CA GLY A 82 15.62 18.14 13.46
C GLY A 82 14.18 18.00 13.92
N THR A 83 13.18 18.32 13.08
CA THR A 83 11.77 18.02 13.40
C THR A 83 11.58 16.53 13.62
N VAL A 84 10.89 16.18 14.70
CA VAL A 84 10.47 14.82 15.03
C VAL A 84 8.97 14.82 15.24
N LEU A 85 8.28 13.92 14.55
CA LEU A 85 6.86 13.67 14.71
C LEU A 85 6.68 12.25 15.27
N ARG A 86 5.75 12.07 16.21
CA ARG A 86 5.46 10.76 16.82
C ARG A 86 3.97 10.47 16.87
N LEU A 87 3.58 9.20 16.73
CA LEU A 87 2.19 8.83 16.88
C LEU A 87 1.61 9.28 18.22
N ALA A 88 0.50 10.01 18.17
CA ALA A 88 -0.22 10.45 19.35
C ALA A 88 -1.01 9.31 20.03
N GLY A 89 -1.29 8.24 19.30
CA GLY A 89 -1.97 7.05 19.80
C GLY A 89 -2.03 5.94 18.77
N THR A 90 -2.33 4.72 19.23
CA THR A 90 -2.35 3.50 18.41
C THR A 90 -3.68 2.75 18.49
N ALA A 91 -4.68 3.35 19.12
CA ALA A 91 -6.01 2.77 19.23
C ALA A 91 -6.58 2.48 17.82
N GLY A 92 -6.96 1.22 17.57
CA GLY A 92 -7.46 0.77 16.28
C GLY A 92 -6.40 0.39 15.25
N LEU A 93 -5.11 0.67 15.48
CA LEU A 93 -4.03 0.34 14.56
C LEU A 93 -3.56 -1.10 14.76
N ARG A 94 -4.19 -2.05 14.07
CA ARG A 94 -3.85 -3.48 14.18
C ARG A 94 -2.40 -3.75 13.79
N GLY A 95 -1.62 -4.25 14.74
CA GLY A 95 -0.21 -4.62 14.55
C GLY A 95 0.79 -3.48 14.77
N VAL A 96 0.39 -2.21 14.67
CA VAL A 96 1.27 -1.04 14.84
C VAL A 96 1.21 -0.55 16.28
N THR A 97 2.37 -0.47 16.92
CA THR A 97 2.54 -0.06 18.32
C THR A 97 3.20 1.31 18.46
N GLY A 98 3.73 1.86 17.35
CA GLY A 98 4.35 3.18 17.32
C GLY A 98 4.80 3.55 15.91
N ALA A 99 4.99 4.85 15.68
CA ALA A 99 5.64 5.33 14.47
C ALA A 99 6.21 6.72 14.75
N GLY A 100 7.30 7.06 14.08
CA GLY A 100 7.90 8.37 14.13
C GLY A 100 8.55 8.75 12.80
N LEU A 101 8.42 10.01 12.43
CA LEU A 101 9.11 10.61 11.29
C LEU A 101 10.13 11.61 11.82
N ARG A 102 11.37 11.50 11.35
CA ARG A 102 12.45 12.42 11.70
C ARG A 102 13.00 13.08 10.44
N ARG A 103 13.00 14.41 10.42
CA ARG A 103 13.70 15.20 9.39
C ARG A 103 15.18 15.27 9.77
N GLY A 104 16.02 14.58 9.01
CA GLY A 104 17.48 14.77 9.02
C GLY A 104 17.90 16.00 8.23
N ALA A 105 19.21 16.21 8.08
CA ALA A 105 19.74 17.35 7.32
C ALA A 105 19.37 17.30 5.82
N THR A 106 19.35 16.10 5.24
CA THR A 106 19.14 15.89 3.79
C THR A 106 17.94 14.99 3.50
N GLY A 107 17.58 14.07 4.40
CA GLY A 107 16.47 13.13 4.20
C GLY A 107 15.49 13.03 5.36
N TRP A 108 14.52 12.15 5.18
CA TRP A 108 13.56 11.78 6.20
C TRP A 108 13.78 10.32 6.56
N THR A 109 13.60 10.00 7.84
CA THR A 109 13.64 8.62 8.33
C THR A 109 12.32 8.31 9.00
N LEU A 110 11.72 7.18 8.65
CA LEU A 110 10.61 6.57 9.36
C LEU A 110 11.17 5.56 10.36
N THR A 111 10.62 5.56 11.57
CA THR A 111 10.65 4.41 12.48
C THR A 111 9.22 3.92 12.60
N LEU A 112 8.97 2.64 12.34
CA LEU A 112 7.68 2.00 12.50
C LEU A 112 7.84 0.85 13.50
N ASP A 113 7.12 0.94 14.60
CA ASP A 113 7.09 -0.09 15.63
C ASP A 113 5.82 -0.93 15.46
N ALA A 114 6.01 -2.24 15.47
CA ALA A 114 4.95 -3.22 15.52
C ALA A 114 5.09 -4.10 16.76
N TRP A 115 4.13 -5.01 16.95
CA TRP A 115 4.14 -5.94 18.07
C TRP A 115 5.31 -6.94 18.04
N ASP A 116 5.89 -7.19 16.86
CA ASP A 116 6.91 -8.18 16.63
C ASP A 116 8.29 -7.62 16.27
N GLY A 117 8.42 -6.29 16.11
CA GLY A 117 9.68 -5.67 15.75
C GLY A 117 9.55 -4.18 15.41
N THR A 118 10.69 -3.58 15.10
CA THR A 118 10.79 -2.19 14.66
C THR A 118 11.53 -2.16 13.34
N VAL A 119 11.00 -1.41 12.37
CA VAL A 119 11.68 -1.15 11.10
C VAL A 119 12.04 0.33 11.02
N VAL A 120 13.26 0.60 10.57
CA VAL A 120 13.72 1.94 10.22
C VAL A 120 13.86 2.00 8.72
N ALA A 121 13.23 2.99 8.10
CA ALA A 121 13.17 3.10 6.65
C ALA A 121 13.48 4.51 6.17
N ASP A 122 14.13 4.58 5.01
CA ASP A 122 14.27 5.82 4.28
C ASP A 122 12.92 6.26 3.72
N VAL A 123 12.75 7.58 3.60
CA VAL A 123 11.51 8.19 3.15
C VAL A 123 11.77 9.00 1.89
N GLY A 124 11.17 8.59 0.79
CA GLY A 124 11.28 9.28 -0.50
C GLY A 124 10.45 10.56 -0.53
N THR A 125 10.96 11.58 -1.21
CA THR A 125 10.22 12.82 -1.51
C THR A 125 10.02 12.90 -3.01
N GLY A 126 8.76 12.91 -3.46
CA GLY A 126 8.40 12.86 -4.89
C GLY A 126 8.66 11.49 -5.54
N ALA A 127 9.08 10.52 -4.74
CA ALA A 127 9.36 9.15 -5.12
C ALA A 127 9.08 8.21 -3.94
N TRP A 128 9.06 6.91 -4.20
CA TRP A 128 9.07 5.87 -3.18
C TRP A 128 10.52 5.52 -2.83
N ALA A 129 10.85 5.51 -1.54
CA ALA A 129 12.07 4.89 -1.04
C ALA A 129 11.73 3.49 -0.54
N VAL A 130 12.34 2.47 -1.15
CA VAL A 130 12.19 1.08 -0.71
C VAL A 130 13.28 0.77 0.31
N THR A 131 12.88 0.13 1.41
CA THR A 131 13.79 -0.39 2.44
C THR A 131 13.58 -1.89 2.53
N GLU A 132 14.67 -2.63 2.40
CA GLU A 132 14.75 -4.08 2.68
C GLU A 132 15.50 -4.27 4.02
N PRO A 133 14.82 -4.69 5.09
CA PRO A 133 15.48 -4.88 6.39
C PRO A 133 16.52 -6.00 6.37
N ASP A 134 17.73 -5.72 6.86
CA ASP A 134 18.83 -6.70 6.93
C ASP A 134 18.55 -7.91 7.85
N ASP A 135 17.58 -7.79 8.76
CA ASP A 135 17.18 -8.83 9.70
C ASP A 135 16.13 -9.80 9.14
N GLY A 136 15.85 -9.71 7.83
CA GLY A 136 14.84 -10.52 7.15
C GLY A 136 13.40 -10.04 7.39
N GLY A 137 13.22 -8.82 7.91
CA GLY A 137 11.92 -8.17 8.00
C GLY A 137 11.30 -7.92 6.62
N ALA A 138 9.97 -7.74 6.59
CA ALA A 138 9.25 -7.52 5.35
C ALA A 138 9.66 -6.18 4.71
N PRO A 139 9.95 -6.14 3.39
CA PRO A 139 10.29 -4.91 2.70
C PRO A 139 9.13 -3.92 2.72
N LEU A 140 9.47 -2.64 2.81
CA LEU A 140 8.49 -1.56 2.83
C LEU A 140 8.92 -0.40 1.96
N ALA A 141 7.96 0.33 1.41
CA ALA A 141 8.20 1.55 0.65
C ALA A 141 7.55 2.75 1.34
N VAL A 142 8.31 3.83 1.52
CA VAL A 142 7.80 5.06 2.12
C VAL A 142 7.95 6.24 1.17
N SER A 143 6.88 7.01 1.06
CA SER A 143 6.89 8.29 0.38
C SER A 143 6.25 9.34 1.27
N ALA A 144 6.84 10.53 1.33
CA ALA A 144 6.30 11.65 2.08
C ALA A 144 6.30 12.95 1.29
N GLY A 145 5.36 13.81 1.65
CA GLY A 145 5.18 15.13 1.07
C GLY A 145 4.44 16.03 2.04
N SER A 146 4.49 17.34 1.81
CA SER A 146 3.68 18.28 2.58
C SER A 146 2.41 18.58 1.78
N ALA A 147 1.25 18.38 2.42
CA ALA A 147 -0.03 18.70 1.80
C ALA A 147 -0.42 20.18 1.96
N ALA A 148 0.17 20.83 2.97
CA ALA A 148 -0.02 22.24 3.33
C ALA A 148 1.08 22.66 4.32
N PRO A 149 1.39 23.97 4.47
CA PRO A 149 2.34 24.44 5.46
C PRO A 149 2.07 23.88 6.87
N GLY A 150 3.11 23.35 7.52
CA GLY A 150 3.00 22.74 8.85
C GLY A 150 2.32 21.37 8.88
N ARG A 151 1.91 20.83 7.74
CA ARG A 151 1.34 19.48 7.60
C ARG A 151 2.27 18.58 6.80
N LEU A 152 2.46 17.36 7.28
CA LEU A 152 3.19 16.32 6.57
C LEU A 152 2.24 15.16 6.30
N ARG A 153 2.37 14.51 5.16
CA ARG A 153 1.78 13.22 4.90
C ARG A 153 2.88 12.25 4.50
N ALA A 154 2.85 11.05 5.06
CA ALA A 154 3.61 9.92 4.55
C ALA A 154 2.66 8.76 4.26
N ASP A 155 2.96 8.01 3.22
CA ASP A 155 2.34 6.72 2.96
C ASP A 155 3.40 5.63 3.05
N VAL A 156 3.07 4.56 3.77
CA VAL A 156 3.91 3.38 3.99
C VAL A 156 3.22 2.20 3.32
N LEU A 157 3.87 1.61 2.34
CA LEU A 157 3.45 0.37 1.70
C LEU A 157 4.23 -0.77 2.33
N LEU A 158 3.52 -1.76 2.85
CA LEU A 158 4.12 -3.00 3.31
C LEU A 158 4.12 -3.96 2.12
N LEU A 159 5.25 -4.08 1.41
CA LEU A 159 5.27 -4.53 0.01
C LEU A 159 4.86 -5.98 -0.19
N GLU A 160 4.93 -6.80 0.85
CA GLU A 160 4.45 -8.18 0.79
C GLU A 160 2.95 -8.30 1.10
N THR A 161 2.34 -7.26 1.68
CA THR A 161 0.93 -7.24 2.06
C THR A 161 0.14 -6.29 1.14
N PRO A 162 -1.20 -6.40 1.11
CA PRO A 162 -2.01 -5.45 0.37
C PRO A 162 -2.27 -4.15 1.18
N HIS A 163 -1.64 -3.99 2.35
CA HIS A 163 -1.93 -2.90 3.29
C HIS A 163 -1.03 -1.67 3.09
N ARG A 164 -1.67 -0.51 3.16
CA ARG A 164 -1.03 0.81 3.17
C ARG A 164 -1.40 1.53 4.45
N LEU A 165 -0.39 1.99 5.19
CA LEU A 165 -0.57 2.88 6.33
C LEU A 165 -0.34 4.32 5.87
N ARG A 166 -1.32 5.18 6.07
CA ARG A 166 -1.15 6.63 5.93
C ARG A 166 -0.79 7.23 7.27
N LEU A 167 0.21 8.10 7.28
CA LEU A 167 0.60 8.93 8.40
C LEU A 167 0.32 10.39 8.05
N ASP A 168 -0.45 11.08 8.89
CA ASP A 168 -0.71 12.51 8.77
C ASP A 168 -0.11 13.21 9.98
N GLY A 169 0.76 14.19 9.73
CA GLY A 169 1.56 14.87 10.73
C GLY A 169 1.21 16.34 10.90
N ASP A 170 1.26 16.78 12.16
CA ASP A 170 1.21 18.18 12.56
C ASP A 170 2.59 18.59 13.10
N VAL A 171 3.28 19.44 12.33
CA VAL A 171 4.67 19.84 12.61
C VAL A 171 4.77 20.68 13.89
N ALA A 172 3.78 21.53 14.16
CA ALA A 172 3.79 22.40 15.34
C ALA A 172 3.52 21.58 16.62
N ALA A 173 2.63 20.60 16.54
CA ALA A 173 2.33 19.72 17.66
C ALA A 173 3.38 18.61 17.87
N GLY A 174 4.19 18.30 16.85
CA GLY A 174 5.14 17.19 16.91
C GLY A 174 4.46 15.81 16.86
N THR A 175 3.25 15.74 16.31
CA THR A 175 2.41 14.54 16.35
C THR A 175 2.15 13.94 14.98
N LEU A 176 1.90 12.63 14.97
CA LEU A 176 1.35 11.87 13.86
C LEU A 176 0.00 11.27 14.28
N THR A 177 -0.89 11.14 13.30
CA THR A 177 -2.02 10.20 13.30
C THR A 177 -1.80 9.19 12.19
N ALA A 178 -2.29 7.97 12.38
CA ALA A 178 -2.21 6.93 11.35
C ALA A 178 -3.58 6.37 11.00
N THR A 179 -3.71 5.88 9.77
CA THR A 179 -4.93 5.22 9.29
C THR A 179 -4.57 4.18 8.23
N TRP A 180 -5.17 2.99 8.33
CA TRP A 180 -5.06 1.98 7.28
C TRP A 180 -5.96 2.34 6.10
N ALA A 181 -5.46 2.17 4.87
CA ALA A 181 -6.29 2.29 3.67
C ALA A 181 -7.31 1.15 3.59
N THR A 182 -6.89 -0.06 3.98
CA THR A 182 -7.73 -1.24 4.23
C THR A 182 -7.29 -1.81 5.57
N ASP A 183 -8.21 -1.93 6.52
CA ASP A 183 -7.89 -2.44 7.84
C ASP A 183 -7.36 -3.90 7.75
N PRO A 184 -6.22 -4.22 8.37
CA PRO A 184 -5.78 -5.59 8.49
C PRO A 184 -6.82 -6.44 9.24
N LEU A 185 -7.16 -7.62 8.73
CA LEU A 185 -8.07 -8.52 9.45
C LEU A 185 -7.39 -9.11 10.70
N GLY A 186 -6.10 -9.41 10.59
CA GLY A 186 -5.22 -9.83 11.68
C GLY A 186 -4.29 -8.72 12.15
N GLY A 187 -3.35 -9.04 13.03
CA GLY A 187 -2.23 -8.14 13.33
C GLY A 187 -1.25 -8.11 12.14
N VAL A 188 -0.82 -6.93 11.72
CA VAL A 188 0.30 -6.79 10.78
C VAL A 188 1.59 -7.20 11.49
N SER A 189 2.35 -8.10 10.87
CA SER A 189 3.71 -8.45 11.26
C SER A 189 4.68 -7.68 10.39
N LEU A 190 5.73 -7.10 10.99
CA LEU A 190 6.84 -6.52 10.23
C LEU A 190 7.97 -7.54 9.96
N ARG A 191 7.88 -8.75 10.52
CA ARG A 191 8.93 -9.77 10.40
C ARG A 191 8.63 -10.94 9.47
N SER A 192 7.37 -11.32 9.32
CA SER A 192 7.02 -12.42 8.42
C SER A 192 5.57 -12.41 8.02
N MET A 193 5.30 -12.70 6.75
CA MET A 193 3.97 -13.06 6.26
C MET A 193 3.53 -14.48 6.59
N ALA A 194 4.36 -15.30 7.25
CA ALA A 194 3.94 -16.66 7.58
C ALA A 194 2.69 -16.59 8.47
N PRO A 195 1.53 -17.11 8.00
CA PRO A 195 0.37 -17.19 8.87
C PRO A 195 0.77 -18.02 10.10
N ARG A 196 0.42 -17.53 11.28
CA ARG A 196 0.29 -18.41 12.44
C ARG A 196 -1.12 -18.97 12.48
#